data_AF-A0A7Y4SK82-F1
#
_entry.id   AF-A0A7Y4SK82-F1
#
_cell.length_a   1.000
_cell.length_b   1.000
_cell.length_c   1.000
_cell.angle_alpha   90.00
_cell.angle_beta   90.00
_cell.angle_gamma   90.00
#
_symmetry.space_group_name_H-M   'P 1'
#
loop_
_entity.id
_entity.type
_entity.pdbx_description
1 polymer ?
#
loop_
_entity_poly.entity_id
_entity_poly.type
_entity_poly.pdbx_seq_one_letter_code
_entity_poly.pdbx_strand_id
1 'polypeptide(L)'
;MSLTSSVFSLLVLSGDPDIQSQFKQAFKDASVTAAKDASTLPKDVMRRTFDAVIVELKPGSSDRATAMPPHIDLAHTMVITGSRTVLKRASKFMHLLARQNSGRANGKDALSLEDYLEWKMGDFVKGMRNGSGRNLHPMLITAIERPLITRALQETKGNQIQAAELLGLNRNTLRKKIHDLHIPVKRSRTAQAREV
;
A
#
# COMPACT_ATOMS: atom_id res chain seq x y z
N MET A 1 23.91 -20.85 25.02
CA MET A 1 23.86 -20.57 23.57
C MET A 1 23.23 -19.19 23.40
N SER A 2 24.01 -18.20 22.98
CA SER A 2 23.57 -16.80 22.86
C SER A 2 22.76 -16.65 21.56
N LEU A 3 21.46 -16.41 21.68
CA LEU A 3 20.62 -16.00 20.56
C LEU A 3 20.98 -14.55 20.23
N THR A 4 21.87 -14.33 19.28
CA THR A 4 22.12 -13.00 18.74
C THR A 4 20.84 -12.52 18.06
N SER A 5 20.17 -11.56 18.70
CA SER A 5 19.12 -10.74 18.10
C SER A 5 19.56 -10.29 16.70
N SER A 6 19.03 -10.91 15.64
CA SER A 6 19.36 -10.52 14.27
C SER A 6 18.65 -9.21 14.00
N VAL A 7 19.40 -8.11 14.05
CA VAL A 7 18.93 -6.79 13.66
C VAL A 7 18.64 -6.84 12.16
N PHE A 8 17.38 -6.63 11.77
CA PHE A 8 16.96 -6.56 10.36
C PHE A 8 17.91 -5.64 9.58
N SER A 9 18.38 -6.08 8.41
CA SER A 9 19.43 -5.45 7.63
C SER A 9 18.89 -5.01 6.26
N LEU A 10 18.99 -3.72 5.98
CA LEU A 10 18.41 -3.09 4.80
C LEU A 10 19.50 -2.42 3.96
N LEU A 11 19.54 -2.71 2.66
CA LEU A 11 20.38 -1.99 1.71
C LEU A 11 19.53 -1.01 0.89
N VAL A 12 19.93 0.25 0.82
CA VAL A 12 19.27 1.29 0.01
C VAL A 12 20.24 1.80 -1.05
N LEU A 13 19.95 1.49 -2.31
CA LEU A 13 20.66 1.97 -3.49
C LEU A 13 19.87 3.10 -4.13
N SER A 14 20.25 4.33 -3.80
CA SER A 14 19.55 5.54 -4.23
C SER A 14 20.55 6.68 -4.39
N GLY A 15 20.49 7.39 -5.52
CA GLY A 15 21.31 8.58 -5.76
C GLY A 15 20.83 9.79 -4.95
N ASP A 16 19.58 9.75 -4.50
CA ASP A 16 18.95 10.81 -3.71
C ASP A 16 19.23 10.67 -2.20
N PRO A 17 19.91 11.65 -1.56
CA PRO A 17 20.18 11.64 -0.13
C PRO A 17 18.90 11.72 0.72
N ASP A 18 17.82 12.32 0.20
CA ASP A 18 16.54 12.40 0.92
C ASP A 18 15.95 10.99 1.12
N ILE A 19 15.99 10.16 0.08
CA ILE A 19 15.47 8.78 0.12
C ILE A 19 16.29 7.96 1.12
N GLN A 20 17.63 8.07 1.07
CA GLN A 20 18.50 7.40 2.01
C GLN A 20 18.19 7.80 3.47
N SER A 21 18.02 9.10 3.72
CA SER A 21 17.67 9.62 5.05
C SER A 21 16.30 9.13 5.51
N GLN A 22 15.29 9.16 4.63
CA GLN A 22 13.93 8.69 4.96
C GLN A 22 13.89 7.21 5.30
N PHE A 23 14.59 6.35 4.56
CA PHE A 23 14.65 4.92 4.87
C PHE A 23 15.48 4.63 6.14
N LYS A 24 16.58 5.36 6.37
CA LYS A 24 17.31 5.29 7.65
C LYS A 24 16.44 5.68 8.84
N GLN A 25 15.61 6.71 8.67
CA GLN A 25 14.69 7.19 9.70
C GLN A 25 13.48 6.24 9.88
N ALA A 26 13.01 5.63 8.81
CA ALA A 26 11.93 4.63 8.84
C ALA A 26 12.32 3.40 9.66
N PHE A 27 13.56 2.97 9.54
CA PHE A 27 14.06 1.75 10.14
C PHE A 27 15.16 2.05 11.18
N LYS A 28 14.83 2.87 12.18
CA LYS A 28 15.78 3.24 13.26
C LYS A 28 16.33 2.04 14.03
N ASP A 29 15.54 0.99 14.15
CA ASP A 29 15.90 -0.24 14.88
C ASP A 29 16.52 -1.30 13.95
N ALA A 30 16.78 -0.96 12.68
CA ALA A 30 17.39 -1.82 11.69
C ALA A 30 18.77 -1.30 11.25
N SER A 31 19.64 -2.20 10.78
CA SER A 31 20.91 -1.83 10.20
C SER A 31 20.71 -1.39 8.74
N VAL A 32 20.60 -0.07 8.52
CA VAL A 32 20.41 0.49 7.17
C VAL A 32 21.74 0.92 6.55
N THR A 33 22.14 0.22 5.48
CA THR A 33 23.29 0.58 4.66
C THR A 33 22.82 1.32 3.41
N ALA A 34 23.42 2.46 3.08
CA ALA A 34 23.01 3.28 1.94
C ALA A 34 24.18 3.57 1.00
N ALA A 35 23.94 3.47 -0.30
CA ALA A 35 24.91 3.80 -1.34
C ALA A 35 24.21 4.39 -2.57
N LYS A 36 24.97 5.05 -3.46
CA LYS A 36 24.41 5.62 -4.69
C LYS A 36 24.05 4.51 -5.68
N ASP A 37 24.99 3.60 -5.90
CA ASP A 37 24.88 2.48 -6.82
C ASP A 37 25.67 1.28 -6.25
N ALA A 38 25.40 0.05 -6.72
CA ALA A 38 26.04 -1.16 -6.23
C ALA A 38 27.59 -1.15 -6.38
N SER A 39 28.11 -0.45 -7.38
CA SER A 39 29.55 -0.28 -7.64
C SER A 39 30.27 0.59 -6.60
N THR A 40 29.54 1.43 -5.88
CA THR A 40 30.10 2.32 -4.84
C THR A 40 30.19 1.65 -3.46
N LEU A 41 29.73 0.40 -3.35
CA LEU A 41 29.75 -0.35 -2.10
C LEU A 41 31.17 -0.87 -1.79
N PRO A 42 31.63 -0.76 -0.53
CA PRO A 42 32.84 -1.43 -0.08
C PRO A 42 32.73 -2.95 -0.26
N LYS A 43 33.86 -3.62 -0.56
CA LYS A 43 33.93 -5.08 -0.76
C LYS A 43 33.37 -5.86 0.43
N ASP A 44 33.50 -5.33 1.63
CA ASP A 44 33.01 -5.95 2.87
C ASP A 44 31.48 -5.96 2.95
N VAL A 45 30.83 -4.93 2.41
CA VAL A 45 29.37 -4.79 2.37
C VAL A 45 28.77 -5.65 1.26
N MET A 46 29.47 -5.81 0.13
CA MET A 46 29.03 -6.68 -0.96
C MET A 46 28.95 -8.17 -0.58
N ARG A 47 29.66 -8.58 0.47
CA ARG A 47 29.65 -9.96 1.00
C ARG A 47 28.61 -10.18 2.11
N ARG A 48 27.93 -9.12 2.57
CA ARG A 48 26.86 -9.23 3.57
C ARG A 48 25.55 -9.62 2.92
N THR A 49 24.77 -10.43 3.63
CA THR A 49 23.38 -10.71 3.30
C THR A 49 22.50 -9.58 3.83
N PHE A 50 21.45 -9.24 3.07
CA PHE A 50 20.46 -8.25 3.46
C PHE A 50 19.07 -8.88 3.46
N ASP A 51 18.25 -8.53 4.45
CA ASP A 51 16.86 -8.98 4.53
C ASP A 51 15.99 -8.25 3.50
N ALA A 52 16.35 -7.00 3.18
CA ALA A 52 15.71 -6.24 2.13
C ALA A 52 16.69 -5.34 1.35
N VAL A 53 16.41 -5.16 0.06
CA VAL A 53 17.18 -4.30 -0.84
C VAL A 53 16.24 -3.37 -1.59
N ILE A 54 16.47 -2.07 -1.47
CA ILE A 54 15.71 -1.01 -2.14
C ILE A 54 16.57 -0.41 -3.24
N VAL A 55 16.03 -0.31 -4.45
CA VAL A 55 16.76 0.16 -5.64
C VAL A 55 15.99 1.27 -6.36
N GLU A 56 16.62 2.44 -6.49
CA GLU A 56 16.11 3.56 -7.28
C GLU A 56 16.37 3.32 -8.78
N LEU A 57 15.29 3.25 -9.56
CA LEU A 57 15.35 3.14 -11.01
C LEU A 57 15.43 4.55 -11.61
N LYS A 58 16.53 4.84 -12.31
CA LYS A 58 16.70 6.07 -13.07
C LYS A 58 15.94 5.98 -14.41
N PRO A 59 15.25 7.05 -14.85
CA PRO A 59 14.60 7.06 -16.15
C PRO A 59 15.66 6.95 -17.26
N GLY A 60 15.52 5.95 -18.14
CA GLY A 60 16.46 5.70 -19.25
C GLY A 60 17.55 4.66 -18.97
N SER A 61 17.71 4.18 -17.73
CA SER A 61 18.57 3.01 -17.46
C SER A 61 17.75 1.73 -17.62
N SER A 62 17.95 1.02 -18.74
CA SER A 62 17.34 -0.30 -19.00
C SER A 62 17.90 -1.41 -18.11
N ASP A 63 18.95 -1.13 -17.36
CA ASP A 63 19.79 -2.16 -16.80
C ASP A 63 19.39 -2.50 -15.35
N ARG A 64 18.38 -3.38 -15.25
CA ARG A 64 17.95 -3.98 -13.97
C ARG A 64 19.06 -4.84 -13.34
N ALA A 65 20.05 -5.29 -14.13
CA ALA A 65 21.09 -6.21 -13.69
C ALA A 65 22.28 -5.50 -13.03
N THR A 66 22.68 -4.29 -13.46
CA THR A 66 23.75 -3.51 -12.81
C THR A 66 23.36 -2.92 -11.46
N ALA A 67 22.07 -2.79 -11.19
CA ALA A 67 21.58 -2.21 -9.95
C ALA A 67 21.51 -3.23 -8.78
N MET A 68 21.76 -4.51 -9.05
CA MET A 68 21.71 -5.58 -8.05
C MET A 68 23.11 -6.12 -7.70
N PRO A 69 23.49 -6.13 -6.43
CA PRO A 69 24.67 -6.86 -5.97
C PRO A 69 24.64 -8.33 -6.44
N PRO A 70 25.76 -8.88 -6.94
CA PRO A 70 25.79 -10.20 -7.60
C PRO A 70 25.57 -11.40 -6.67
N HIS A 71 25.35 -11.16 -5.37
CA HIS A 71 25.27 -12.19 -4.33
C HIS A 71 23.96 -12.15 -3.53
N ILE A 72 22.91 -11.53 -4.07
CA ILE A 72 21.61 -11.50 -3.40
C ILE A 72 20.92 -12.85 -3.53
N ASP A 73 20.67 -13.48 -2.40
CA ASP A 73 19.79 -14.64 -2.32
C ASP A 73 18.33 -14.18 -2.36
N LEU A 74 17.74 -14.22 -3.56
CA LEU A 74 16.36 -13.83 -3.79
C LEU A 74 15.33 -14.70 -3.04
N ALA A 75 15.71 -15.86 -2.51
CA ALA A 75 14.82 -16.68 -1.70
C ALA A 75 14.60 -16.10 -0.30
N HIS A 76 15.54 -15.28 0.20
CA HIS A 76 15.52 -14.73 1.55
C HIS A 76 15.61 -13.20 1.60
N THR A 77 15.81 -12.54 0.45
CA THR A 77 15.90 -11.08 0.36
C THR A 77 14.69 -10.48 -0.33
N MET A 78 13.98 -9.58 0.36
CA MET A 78 12.90 -8.80 -0.23
C MET A 78 13.45 -7.65 -1.08
N VAL A 79 13.08 -7.59 -2.36
CA VAL A 79 13.54 -6.55 -3.29
C VAL A 79 12.42 -5.53 -3.58
N ILE A 80 12.72 -4.24 -3.39
CA ILE A 80 11.81 -3.14 -3.75
C ILE A 80 12.50 -2.23 -4.75
N THR A 81 12.00 -2.20 -5.98
CA THR A 81 12.54 -1.32 -7.04
C THR A 81 11.50 -0.29 -7.46
N GLY A 82 11.90 0.97 -7.68
CA GLY A 82 10.96 1.99 -8.15
C GLY A 82 11.63 3.29 -8.52
N SER A 83 10.89 4.18 -9.18
CA SER A 83 11.35 5.54 -9.44
C SER A 83 11.49 6.33 -8.13
N ARG A 84 12.23 7.44 -8.17
CA ARG A 84 12.40 8.36 -7.03
C ARG A 84 11.09 8.69 -6.31
N THR A 85 10.03 8.99 -7.07
CA THR A 85 8.71 9.34 -6.53
C THR A 85 8.02 8.17 -5.85
N VAL A 86 8.18 6.96 -6.39
CA VAL A 86 7.65 5.72 -5.79
C VAL A 86 8.39 5.39 -4.50
N LEU A 87 9.73 5.47 -4.49
CA LEU A 87 10.53 5.18 -3.31
C LEU A 87 10.32 6.18 -2.18
N LYS A 88 10.17 7.48 -2.47
CA LYS A 88 9.79 8.50 -1.45
C LYS A 88 8.42 8.24 -0.83
N ARG A 89 7.50 7.60 -1.57
CA ARG A 89 6.19 7.20 -1.05
C ARG A 89 6.29 5.91 -0.24
N ALA A 90 7.05 4.93 -0.74
CA ALA A 90 7.30 3.67 -0.06
C ALA A 90 8.04 3.88 1.28
N SER A 91 9.02 4.78 1.35
CA SER A 91 9.74 5.10 2.59
C SER A 91 8.81 5.59 3.69
N LYS A 92 7.88 6.49 3.37
CA LYS A 92 6.86 6.98 4.31
C LYS A 92 5.95 5.85 4.79
N PHE A 93 5.48 5.01 3.87
CA PHE A 93 4.65 3.86 4.22
C PHE A 93 5.39 2.85 5.11
N MET A 94 6.63 2.50 4.76
CA MET A 94 7.46 1.59 5.55
C MET A 94 7.84 2.19 6.90
N HIS A 95 8.03 3.51 7.00
CA HIS A 95 8.20 4.22 8.27
C HIS A 95 6.95 4.08 9.16
N LEU A 96 5.76 4.13 8.58
CA LEU A 96 4.52 3.91 9.33
C LEU A 96 4.40 2.46 9.81
N LEU A 97 4.81 1.49 8.99
CA LEU A 97 4.83 0.07 9.36
C LEU A 97 5.88 -0.26 10.43
N ALA A 98 7.11 0.24 10.28
CA ALA A 98 8.24 -0.09 11.16
C ALA A 98 8.05 0.43 12.59
N ARG A 99 7.31 1.53 12.79
CA ARG A 99 6.94 2.04 14.12
C ARG A 99 6.11 1.06 14.95
N GLN A 100 5.46 0.08 14.32
CA GLN A 100 4.69 -0.93 15.05
C GLN A 100 5.56 -2.06 15.65
N ASN A 101 6.81 -2.24 15.19
CA ASN A 101 7.65 -3.34 15.67
C ASN A 101 8.56 -2.98 16.86
N SER A 102 8.75 -1.70 17.19
CA SER A 102 9.61 -1.27 18.30
C SER A 102 8.88 -0.63 19.49
N GLY A 103 7.55 -0.55 19.44
CA GLY A 103 6.72 -0.06 20.54
C GLY A 103 5.77 -1.14 21.05
N ARG A 104 5.90 -1.51 22.32
CA ARG A 104 4.94 -2.36 23.06
C ARG A 104 3.50 -2.11 22.63
N ALA A 105 2.80 -3.19 22.32
CA ALA A 105 1.38 -3.24 22.04
C ALA A 105 0.57 -2.45 23.08
N ASN A 106 0.16 -1.23 22.71
CA ASN A 106 -1.04 -0.61 23.27
C ASN A 106 -2.09 -0.70 22.15
N GLY A 107 -3.14 -1.48 22.38
CA GLY A 107 -4.08 -1.98 21.36
C GLY A 107 -5.03 -0.94 20.77
N LYS A 108 -4.55 0.26 20.40
CA LYS A 108 -5.34 1.31 19.73
C LYS A 108 -4.70 1.90 18.47
N ASP A 109 -3.45 1.59 18.16
CA ASP A 109 -2.77 2.15 16.98
C ASP A 109 -2.54 1.10 15.89
N ALA A 110 -3.59 0.32 15.58
CA ALA A 110 -3.68 -0.31 14.27
C ALA A 110 -3.91 0.82 13.27
N LEU A 111 -3.10 0.92 12.20
CA LEU A 111 -3.26 1.88 11.10
C LEU A 111 -4.75 2.13 10.85
N SER A 112 -5.23 3.32 11.23
CA SER A 112 -6.65 3.60 11.07
C SER A 112 -6.94 3.64 9.58
N LEU A 113 -8.13 3.18 9.19
CA LEU A 113 -8.63 3.41 7.83
C LEU A 113 -8.53 4.91 7.47
N GLU A 114 -8.67 5.78 8.48
CA GLU A 114 -8.52 7.22 8.37
C GLU A 114 -7.11 7.62 7.90
N ASP A 115 -6.04 7.12 8.51
CA ASP A 115 -4.65 7.43 8.14
C ASP A 115 -4.33 7.00 6.69
N TYR A 116 -4.82 5.82 6.30
CA TYR A 116 -4.65 5.31 4.94
C TYR A 116 -5.39 6.19 3.91
N LEU A 117 -6.62 6.59 4.23
CA LEU A 117 -7.42 7.45 3.37
C LEU A 117 -6.83 8.86 3.29
N GLU A 118 -6.39 9.46 4.39
CA GLU A 118 -5.78 10.79 4.42
C GLU A 118 -4.58 10.85 3.46
N TRP A 119 -3.69 9.86 3.55
CA TRP A 119 -2.54 9.76 2.65
C TRP A 119 -2.96 9.59 1.18
N LYS A 120 -3.82 8.59 0.88
CA LYS A 120 -4.23 8.30 -0.50
C LYS A 120 -5.00 9.44 -1.14
N MET A 121 -5.87 10.10 -0.39
CA MET A 121 -6.63 11.25 -0.85
C MET A 121 -5.72 12.44 -1.13
N GLY A 122 -4.71 12.68 -0.30
CA GLY A 122 -3.73 13.76 -0.52
C GLY A 122 -2.99 13.65 -1.86
N ASP A 123 -2.54 12.44 -2.20
CA ASP A 123 -1.90 12.18 -3.51
C ASP A 123 -2.88 12.41 -4.67
N PHE A 124 -4.14 12.01 -4.50
CA PHE A 124 -5.18 12.12 -5.54
C PHE A 124 -5.60 13.57 -5.81
N VAL A 125 -5.85 14.34 -4.74
CA VAL A 125 -6.19 15.77 -4.82
C VAL A 125 -5.09 16.54 -5.53
N LYS A 126 -3.82 16.27 -5.18
CA LYS A 126 -2.66 16.90 -5.80
C LYS A 126 -2.55 16.59 -7.30
N GLY A 127 -2.82 15.34 -7.69
CA GLY A 127 -2.86 14.93 -9.10
C GLY A 127 -3.95 15.65 -9.89
N MET A 128 -5.16 15.72 -9.33
CA MET A 128 -6.33 16.31 -9.99
C MET A 128 -6.26 17.84 -10.11
N ARG A 129 -5.65 18.52 -9.14
CA ARG A 129 -5.39 19.98 -9.21
C ARG A 129 -4.58 20.37 -10.44
N ASN A 130 -3.63 19.53 -10.83
CA ASN A 130 -2.74 19.79 -11.96
C ASN A 130 -3.39 19.45 -13.32
N GLY A 131 -4.56 18.80 -13.34
CA GLY A 131 -5.22 18.29 -14.55
C GLY A 131 -6.59 18.91 -14.86
N SER A 132 -6.94 20.07 -14.28
CA SER A 132 -8.22 20.77 -14.49
C SER A 132 -9.49 19.99 -14.07
N GLY A 133 -9.35 18.98 -13.22
CA GLY A 133 -10.48 18.16 -12.76
C GLY A 133 -11.46 18.94 -11.89
N ARG A 134 -12.69 19.13 -12.37
CA ARG A 134 -13.83 19.63 -11.56
C ARG A 134 -14.61 18.46 -10.96
N ASN A 135 -15.35 18.68 -9.88
CA ASN A 135 -16.20 17.68 -9.22
C ASN A 135 -15.46 16.51 -8.55
N LEU A 136 -14.34 16.78 -7.88
CA LEU A 136 -13.52 15.77 -7.21
C LEU A 136 -14.28 15.00 -6.12
N HIS A 137 -15.05 15.72 -5.30
CA HIS A 137 -15.81 15.13 -4.19
C HIS A 137 -16.79 14.03 -4.65
N PRO A 138 -17.76 14.29 -5.55
CA PRO A 138 -18.69 13.24 -5.98
C PRO A 138 -17.99 12.08 -6.69
N MET A 139 -16.87 12.33 -7.37
CA MET A 139 -16.07 11.29 -7.99
C MET A 139 -15.42 10.35 -6.95
N LEU A 140 -14.84 10.91 -5.89
CA LEU A 140 -14.25 10.14 -4.79
C LEU A 140 -15.30 9.36 -4.02
N ILE A 141 -16.43 9.98 -3.68
CA ILE A 141 -17.54 9.30 -3.00
C ILE A 141 -18.02 8.11 -3.82
N THR A 142 -18.21 8.28 -5.14
CA THR A 142 -18.59 7.19 -6.05
C THR A 142 -17.56 6.07 -6.07
N ALA A 143 -16.27 6.42 -6.10
CA ALA A 143 -15.17 5.44 -6.12
C ALA A 143 -15.06 4.62 -4.83
N ILE A 144 -15.49 5.16 -3.69
CA ILE A 144 -15.46 4.49 -2.38
C ILE A 144 -16.76 3.72 -2.15
N GLU A 145 -17.92 4.31 -2.42
CA GLU A 145 -19.22 3.69 -2.12
C GLU A 145 -19.48 2.45 -2.99
N ARG A 146 -19.09 2.47 -4.27
CA ARG A 146 -19.32 1.36 -5.20
C ARG A 146 -18.67 0.05 -4.71
N PRO A 147 -17.36 -0.02 -4.40
CA PRO A 147 -16.76 -1.24 -3.89
C PRO A 147 -17.29 -1.62 -2.51
N LEU A 148 -17.54 -0.66 -1.61
CA LEU A 148 -18.08 -0.93 -0.28
C LEU A 148 -19.44 -1.65 -0.35
N ILE A 149 -20.38 -1.09 -1.14
CA ILE A 149 -21.71 -1.66 -1.33
C ILE A 149 -21.63 -3.01 -2.06
N THR A 150 -20.76 -3.12 -3.07
CA THR A 150 -20.57 -4.39 -3.80
C THR A 150 -20.10 -5.51 -2.85
N ARG A 151 -19.14 -5.21 -1.96
CA ARG A 151 -18.64 -6.17 -0.97
C ARG A 151 -19.71 -6.55 0.03
N ALA A 152 -20.44 -5.58 0.59
CA ALA A 152 -21.55 -5.87 1.51
C ALA A 152 -22.63 -6.75 0.88
N LEU A 153 -22.98 -6.52 -0.38
CA LEU A 153 -23.90 -7.38 -1.13
C LEU A 153 -23.34 -8.79 -1.36
N GLN A 154 -22.03 -8.93 -1.57
CA GLN A 154 -21.39 -10.24 -1.72
C GLN A 154 -21.42 -11.03 -0.40
N GLU A 155 -21.04 -10.40 0.71
CA GLU A 155 -21.04 -11.02 2.05
C GLU A 155 -22.44 -11.48 2.47
N THR A 156 -23.47 -10.73 2.06
CA THR A 156 -24.89 -11.04 2.33
C THR A 156 -25.57 -11.81 1.21
N LYS A 157 -24.80 -12.35 0.24
CA LYS A 157 -25.31 -13.16 -0.88
C LYS A 157 -26.43 -12.50 -1.69
N GLY A 158 -26.39 -11.17 -1.82
CA GLY A 158 -27.36 -10.36 -2.54
C GLY A 158 -28.59 -9.97 -1.74
N ASN A 159 -28.66 -10.32 -0.45
CA ASN A 159 -29.75 -9.91 0.42
C ASN A 159 -29.61 -8.42 0.78
N GLN A 160 -30.38 -7.57 0.09
CA GLN A 160 -30.32 -6.11 0.28
C GLN A 160 -30.78 -5.65 1.66
N ILE A 161 -31.59 -6.43 2.39
CA ILE A 161 -32.00 -6.05 3.76
C ILE A 161 -30.80 -6.22 4.68
N GLN A 162 -30.16 -7.39 4.67
CA GLN A 162 -28.96 -7.67 5.45
C GLN A 162 -27.79 -6.78 5.05
N ALA A 163 -27.60 -6.50 3.76
CA ALA A 163 -26.56 -5.59 3.29
C ALA A 163 -26.79 -4.17 3.81
N ALA A 164 -28.05 -3.71 3.85
CA ALA A 164 -28.39 -2.38 4.36
C ALA A 164 -28.13 -2.29 5.86
N GLU A 165 -28.49 -3.33 6.62
CA GLU A 165 -28.18 -3.43 8.05
C GLU A 165 -26.67 -3.45 8.32
N LEU A 166 -25.91 -4.27 7.58
CA LEU A 166 -24.45 -4.35 7.68
C LEU A 166 -23.78 -2.99 7.38
N LEU A 167 -24.30 -2.25 6.42
CA LEU A 167 -23.80 -0.92 6.05
C LEU A 167 -24.34 0.20 6.97
N GLY A 168 -25.29 -0.08 7.85
CA GLY A 168 -25.97 0.95 8.65
C GLY A 168 -26.80 1.93 7.81
N LEU A 169 -27.30 1.49 6.65
CA LEU A 169 -28.09 2.30 5.72
C LEU A 169 -29.56 1.89 5.75
N ASN A 170 -30.45 2.83 5.43
CA ASN A 170 -31.83 2.47 5.08
C ASN A 170 -31.84 1.64 3.78
N ARG A 171 -32.63 0.56 3.74
CA ARG A 171 -32.81 -0.29 2.55
C ARG A 171 -33.18 0.49 1.28
N ASN A 172 -34.05 1.50 1.39
CA ASN A 172 -34.45 2.33 0.26
C ASN A 172 -33.26 3.14 -0.29
N THR A 173 -32.43 3.65 0.62
CA THR A 173 -31.18 4.35 0.27
C THR A 173 -30.20 3.40 -0.41
N LEU A 174 -30.01 2.19 0.14
CA LEU A 174 -29.15 1.17 -0.49
C LEU A 174 -29.65 0.82 -1.90
N ARG A 175 -30.96 0.61 -2.08
CA ARG A 175 -31.56 0.32 -3.39
C ARG A 175 -31.30 1.45 -4.40
N LYS A 176 -31.45 2.71 -3.98
CA LYS A 176 -31.15 3.87 -4.82
C LYS A 176 -29.66 3.91 -5.18
N LYS A 177 -28.76 3.75 -4.21
CA LYS A 177 -27.30 3.72 -4.44
C LYS A 177 -26.87 2.59 -5.38
N ILE A 178 -27.46 1.41 -5.27
CA ILE A 178 -27.19 0.28 -6.19
C ILE A 178 -27.52 0.67 -7.64
N HIS A 179 -28.65 1.34 -7.85
CA HIS A 179 -29.07 1.82 -9.16
C HIS A 179 -28.13 2.91 -9.68
N ASP A 180 -27.92 3.97 -8.89
CA ASP A 180 -27.13 5.14 -9.30
C ASP A 180 -25.65 4.76 -9.57
N LEU A 181 -25.09 3.85 -8.78
CA LEU A 181 -23.71 3.36 -8.92
C LEU A 181 -23.58 2.18 -9.90
N HIS A 182 -24.67 1.78 -10.56
CA HIS A 182 -24.69 0.69 -11.54
C HIS A 182 -24.02 -0.59 -11.01
N ILE A 183 -24.46 -1.03 -9.82
CA ILE A 183 -23.92 -2.23 -9.17
C ILE A 183 -24.73 -3.46 -9.63
N PRO A 184 -24.08 -4.48 -10.23
CA PRO A 184 -24.78 -5.65 -10.71
C PRO A 184 -25.25 -6.53 -9.54
N VAL A 185 -26.57 -6.63 -9.36
CA VAL A 185 -27.15 -7.53 -8.35
C VAL A 185 -27.72 -8.75 -9.06
N LYS A 186 -27.21 -9.94 -8.73
CA LYS A 186 -27.82 -11.20 -9.18
C LYS A 186 -29.19 -11.31 -8.52
N ARG A 187 -30.27 -11.19 -9.29
CA ARG A 187 -31.63 -11.42 -8.80
C ARG A 187 -31.78 -12.89 -8.45
N SER A 188 -32.09 -13.21 -7.19
CA SER A 188 -32.60 -14.53 -6.84
C SER A 188 -34.00 -14.66 -7.46
N ARG A 189 -34.15 -15.59 -8.41
CA ARG A 189 -35.44 -15.94 -9.02
C ARG A 189 -36.30 -16.68 -7.98
N THR A 190 -36.99 -15.96 -7.11
CA THR A 190 -37.99 -16.57 -6.20
C THR A 190 -39.38 -15.93 -6.34
N ALA A 191 -39.58 -15.03 -7.30
CA ALA A 191 -40.85 -14.32 -7.51
C ALA A 191 -41.53 -14.63 -8.86
N GLN A 192 -41.18 -15.75 -9.52
CA GLN A 192 -41.74 -16.11 -10.83
C GLN A 192 -42.53 -17.44 -10.83
N ALA A 193 -42.88 -17.96 -9.65
CA ALA A 193 -43.63 -19.20 -9.47
C ALA A 193 -44.93 -19.02 -8.65
N ARG A 194 -45.57 -17.85 -8.79
CA ARG A 194 -46.92 -17.59 -8.26
C ARG A 194 -47.77 -16.94 -9.36
N GLU A 195 -47.95 -17.67 -10.44
CA GLU A 195 -49.01 -17.47 -11.43
C GLU A 195 -49.16 -18.78 -12.20
N VAL A 196 -49.89 -19.72 -11.57
CA VAL A 196 -50.60 -20.84 -12.22
C VAL A 196 -51.88 -21.03 -11.43
#